data_AF-A0A6L8E930-F1
#
_entry.id   AF-A0A6L8E930-F1
#
_cell.length_a   1.000
_cell.length_b   1.000
_cell.length_c   1.000
_cell.angle_alpha   90.00
_cell.angle_beta   90.00
_cell.angle_gamma   90.00
#
_symmetry.space_group_name_H-M   'P 1'
#
loop_
_entity.id
_entity.type
_entity.pdbx_description
1 polymer ?
#
loop_
_entity_poly.entity_id
_entity_poly.type
_entity_poly.pdbx_seq_one_letter_code
_entity_poly.pdbx_strand_id
1 'polypeptide(L)'
;MAAAEPDGTRRPAEGATDPGRGPSPRTRARDLLRSALVNDDDPRFPWWMPLPGAALAVAWAAWQAVGADGGATSAFVGALLWPGPAIVALATLATFLGWQLEID
;
A
#
# COMPACT_ATOMS: atom_id res chain seq x y z
N MET A 1 -18.60 45.22 -52.84
CA MET A 1 -18.54 46.34 -51.86
C MET A 1 -19.44 45.99 -50.69
N ALA A 2 -18.87 45.95 -49.47
CA ALA A 2 -19.46 45.78 -48.12
C ALA A 2 -20.30 44.49 -47.87
N ALA A 3 -19.90 43.48 -47.09
CA ALA A 3 -19.40 43.35 -45.69
C ALA A 3 -20.51 43.37 -44.61
N ALA A 4 -20.71 42.22 -43.93
CA ALA A 4 -21.23 42.04 -42.55
C ALA A 4 -21.25 40.52 -42.23
N GLU A 5 -20.12 39.93 -41.81
CA GLU A 5 -19.78 39.52 -40.43
C GLU A 5 -20.83 38.65 -39.70
N PRO A 6 -20.58 37.34 -39.51
CA PRO A 6 -21.25 36.55 -38.49
C PRO A 6 -20.66 36.81 -37.10
N ASP A 7 -21.55 37.16 -36.18
CA ASP A 7 -21.32 37.52 -34.78
C ASP A 7 -20.46 36.49 -34.03
N GLY A 8 -19.28 36.96 -33.62
CA GLY A 8 -18.29 36.20 -32.88
C GLY A 8 -18.75 35.97 -31.45
N THR A 9 -19.17 34.75 -31.16
CA THR A 9 -19.23 34.16 -29.83
C THR A 9 -17.87 34.30 -29.11
N ARG A 10 -17.66 35.39 -28.38
CA ARG A 10 -16.60 35.47 -27.37
C ARG A 10 -17.13 34.88 -26.06
N ARG A 11 -16.88 33.58 -25.89
CA ARG A 11 -16.91 32.96 -24.57
C ARG A 11 -15.85 33.63 -23.66
N PRO A 12 -16.13 33.79 -22.36
CA PRO A 12 -15.13 34.26 -21.40
C PRO A 12 -13.96 33.27 -21.39
N ALA A 13 -12.75 33.82 -21.32
CA ALA A 13 -11.48 33.10 -21.30
C ALA A 13 -11.54 31.89 -20.35
N GLU A 14 -11.70 30.70 -20.92
CA GLU A 14 -11.45 29.45 -20.24
C GLU A 14 -9.98 29.44 -19.81
N GLY A 15 -9.80 29.04 -18.56
CA GLY A 15 -8.59 29.19 -17.79
C GLY A 15 -7.32 28.93 -18.59
N ALA A 16 -6.42 29.90 -18.53
CA ALA A 16 -5.01 29.69 -18.74
C ALA A 16 -4.56 28.48 -17.93
N THR A 17 -4.48 27.32 -18.58
CA THR A 17 -3.64 26.21 -18.15
C THR A 17 -2.22 26.73 -18.25
N ASP A 18 -1.73 27.26 -17.13
CA ASP A 18 -0.34 27.62 -16.88
C ASP A 18 0.53 26.37 -17.13
N PRO A 19 1.31 26.34 -18.24
CA PRO A 19 2.17 25.21 -18.55
C PRO A 19 3.46 25.21 -17.72
N GLY A 20 3.64 26.18 -16.80
CA GLY A 20 4.85 26.37 -16.02
C GLY A 20 4.81 25.80 -14.59
N ARG A 21 3.66 25.34 -14.08
CA ARG A 21 3.60 24.71 -12.77
C ARG A 21 4.06 23.26 -12.88
N GLY A 22 5.38 23.08 -12.84
CA GLY A 22 6.02 21.76 -12.68
C GLY A 22 5.30 20.97 -11.56
N PRO A 23 5.21 19.63 -11.70
CA PRO A 23 4.37 18.81 -10.85
C PRO A 23 4.66 19.13 -9.38
N SER A 24 3.65 19.63 -8.66
CA SER A 24 3.81 20.00 -7.26
C SER A 24 4.33 18.78 -6.48
N PRO A 25 5.17 18.95 -5.43
CA PRO A 25 5.82 17.83 -4.73
C PRO A 25 4.85 16.74 -4.26
N ARG A 26 3.60 17.12 -3.94
CA ARG A 26 2.53 16.19 -3.57
C ARG A 26 2.05 15.34 -4.74
N THR A 27 1.96 15.91 -5.95
CA THR A 27 1.70 15.14 -7.19
C THR A 27 2.81 14.15 -7.40
N ARG A 28 4.09 14.56 -7.33
CA ARG A 28 5.23 13.64 -7.50
C ARG A 28 5.27 12.52 -6.46
N ALA A 29 5.06 12.81 -5.18
CA ALA A 29 5.02 11.78 -4.14
C ALA A 29 3.84 10.82 -4.34
N ARG A 30 2.66 11.35 -4.69
CA ARG A 30 1.48 10.54 -4.99
C ARG A 30 1.67 9.71 -6.25
N ASP A 31 2.34 10.24 -7.27
CA ASP A 31 2.61 9.57 -8.53
C ASP A 31 3.68 8.48 -8.34
N LEU A 32 4.67 8.69 -7.46
CA LEU A 32 5.63 7.66 -7.02
C LEU A 32 4.96 6.56 -6.18
N LEU A 33 4.10 6.93 -5.23
CA LEU A 33 3.29 5.98 -4.48
C LEU A 33 2.37 5.20 -5.40
N ARG A 34 1.74 5.87 -6.37
CA ARG A 34 0.87 5.24 -7.35
C ARG A 34 1.66 4.33 -8.27
N SER A 35 2.82 4.74 -8.81
CA SER A 35 3.64 3.84 -9.64
C SER A 35 4.19 2.67 -8.85
N ALA A 36 4.52 2.83 -7.56
CA ALA A 36 4.99 1.74 -6.71
C ALA A 36 3.85 0.78 -6.29
N LEU A 37 2.61 1.27 -6.17
CA LEU A 37 1.45 0.48 -5.74
C LEU A 37 0.57 -0.04 -6.89
N VAL A 38 0.63 0.60 -8.08
CA VAL A 38 -0.18 0.27 -9.28
C VAL A 38 0.66 -0.46 -10.33
N ASN A 39 1.93 -0.77 -10.07
CA ASN A 39 2.67 -1.76 -10.86
C ASN A 39 2.12 -3.17 -10.52
N ASP A 40 0.90 -3.41 -10.98
CA ASP A 40 0.13 -4.66 -10.89
C ASP A 40 0.65 -5.73 -11.87
N ASP A 41 1.62 -5.39 -12.72
CA ASP A 41 2.17 -6.27 -13.76
C ASP A 41 3.27 -7.20 -13.26
N ASP A 42 3.64 -7.15 -11.98
CA ASP A 42 4.60 -8.10 -11.42
C ASP A 42 3.91 -9.05 -10.42
N PRO A 43 3.93 -10.38 -10.66
CA PRO A 43 3.31 -11.41 -9.81
C PRO A 43 3.96 -11.58 -8.41
N ARG A 44 4.48 -10.48 -7.85
CA ARG A 44 5.34 -10.32 -6.66
C ARG A 44 4.66 -10.49 -5.31
N PHE A 45 3.40 -10.90 -5.26
CA PHE A 45 2.85 -11.48 -4.04
C PHE A 45 2.75 -12.99 -4.19
N PRO A 46 3.88 -13.73 -4.07
CA PRO A 46 3.81 -15.16 -4.00
C PRO A 46 2.84 -15.57 -2.89
N TRP A 47 1.97 -16.51 -3.20
CA TRP A 47 1.01 -17.08 -2.25
C TRP A 47 1.69 -17.70 -1.02
N TRP A 48 3.01 -17.96 -1.08
CA TRP A 48 3.82 -18.41 0.03
C TRP A 48 4.33 -17.29 0.94
N MET A 49 4.30 -16.03 0.52
CA MET A 49 4.81 -14.87 1.28
C MET A 49 4.18 -14.69 2.68
N PRO A 50 2.90 -15.02 2.95
CA PRO A 50 2.37 -14.98 4.31
C PRO A 50 2.77 -16.18 5.17
N LEU A 51 3.31 -17.28 4.62
CA LEU A 51 3.68 -18.47 5.39
C LEU A 51 4.69 -18.20 6.50
N PRO A 52 5.81 -17.46 6.27
CA PRO A 52 6.76 -17.14 7.33
C PRO A 52 6.11 -16.33 8.47
N GLY A 53 5.25 -15.37 8.12
CA GLY A 53 4.49 -14.59 9.10
C GLY A 53 3.52 -15.45 9.91
N ALA A 54 2.83 -16.38 9.25
CA ALA A 54 1.94 -17.34 9.92
C ALA A 54 2.70 -18.28 10.86
N ALA A 55 3.86 -18.79 10.44
CA ALA A 55 4.72 -19.62 11.28
C ALA A 55 5.21 -18.85 12.51
N LEU A 56 5.60 -17.58 12.35
CA LEU A 56 6.00 -16.72 13.46
C LEU A 56 4.84 -16.45 14.43
N ALA A 57 3.63 -16.18 13.91
CA ALA A 57 2.45 -15.98 14.73
C ALA A 57 2.09 -17.24 15.56
N VAL A 58 2.20 -18.42 14.95
CA VAL A 58 1.99 -19.71 15.64
C VAL A 58 3.06 -19.95 16.71
N ALA A 59 4.34 -19.71 16.38
CA ALA A 59 5.43 -19.83 17.33
C ALA A 59 5.26 -18.89 18.54
N TRP A 60 4.83 -17.64 18.28
CA TRP A 60 4.51 -16.68 19.33
C TRP A 60 3.35 -17.14 20.21
N ALA A 61 2.26 -17.62 19.61
CA ALA A 61 1.12 -18.15 20.35
C ALA A 61 1.49 -19.37 21.20
N ALA A 62 2.34 -20.25 20.68
CA ALA A 62 2.86 -21.41 21.41
C ALA A 62 3.72 -20.98 22.61
N TRP A 63 4.59 -19.98 22.43
CA TRP A 63 5.40 -19.42 23.52
C TRP A 63 4.54 -18.88 24.66
N GLN A 64 3.50 -18.09 24.32
CA GLN A 64 2.56 -17.55 25.30
C GLN A 64 1.80 -18.65 26.05
N ALA A 65 1.44 -19.74 25.36
CA ALA A 65 0.75 -20.86 25.97
C ALA A 65 1.61 -21.64 26.97
N VAL A 66 2.92 -21.76 26.72
CA VAL A 66 3.87 -22.44 27.64
C VAL A 66 4.03 -21.68 28.95
N GLY A 67 3.99 -20.34 28.91
CA GLY A 67 4.10 -19.49 30.11
C GLY A 67 2.80 -19.30 30.89
N ALA A 68 1.69 -19.92 30.47
CA ALA A 68 0.40 -19.72 31.11
C ALA A 68 0.21 -20.66 32.30
N ASP A 69 0.01 -20.10 33.49
CA ASP A 69 -0.25 -20.83 34.75
C ASP A 69 -1.56 -21.64 34.75
N GLY A 70 -2.39 -21.47 33.72
CA GLY A 70 -3.61 -22.24 33.46
C GLY A 70 -4.26 -21.80 32.15
N GLY A 71 -4.97 -22.72 31.47
CA GLY A 71 -5.67 -22.38 30.23
C GLY A 71 -4.75 -22.15 29.03
N ALA A 72 -3.76 -23.02 28.83
CA ALA A 72 -2.83 -22.96 27.70
C ALA A 72 -3.55 -22.81 26.34
N THR A 73 -4.67 -23.50 26.14
CA THR A 73 -5.49 -23.39 24.92
C THR A 73 -6.10 -22.00 24.76
N SER A 74 -6.63 -21.40 25.83
CA SER A 74 -7.16 -20.03 25.77
C SER A 74 -6.07 -18.99 25.54
N ALA A 75 -4.89 -19.17 26.15
CA ALA A 75 -3.73 -18.32 25.92
C ALA A 75 -3.22 -18.43 24.49
N PHE A 76 -3.15 -19.65 23.94
CA PHE A 76 -2.77 -19.91 22.55
C PHE A 76 -3.75 -19.26 21.56
N VAL A 77 -5.05 -19.57 21.68
CA VAL A 77 -6.08 -19.03 20.78
C VAL A 77 -6.18 -17.52 20.94
N GLY A 78 -6.09 -17.00 22.17
CA GLY A 78 -6.04 -15.57 22.45
C GLY A 78 -4.88 -14.90 21.73
N ALA A 79 -3.66 -15.42 21.88
CA ALA A 79 -2.46 -14.89 21.22
C ALA A 79 -2.51 -15.03 19.69
N LEU A 80 -3.13 -16.10 19.17
CA LEU A 80 -3.28 -16.33 17.73
C LEU A 80 -4.33 -15.39 17.10
N LEU A 81 -5.40 -15.04 17.83
CA LEU A 81 -6.38 -14.04 17.41
C LEU A 81 -5.84 -12.61 17.57
N TRP A 82 -5.10 -12.37 18.64
CA TRP A 82 -4.41 -11.11 18.91
C TRP A 82 -3.21 -11.33 19.83
N PRO A 83 -1.97 -11.04 19.40
CA PRO A 83 -1.58 -10.20 18.25
C PRO A 83 -1.33 -10.96 16.92
N GLY A 84 -1.71 -12.24 16.78
CA GLY A 84 -1.35 -13.08 15.63
C GLY A 84 -1.48 -12.44 14.23
N PRO A 85 -2.64 -11.86 13.83
CA PRO A 85 -2.79 -11.23 12.51
C PRO A 85 -1.85 -10.03 12.31
N ALA A 86 -1.54 -9.28 13.38
CA ALA A 86 -0.59 -8.18 13.31
C ALA A 86 0.84 -8.69 13.06
N ILE A 87 1.22 -9.83 13.67
CA ILE A 87 2.51 -10.47 13.42
C ILE A 87 2.61 -10.89 11.95
N VAL A 88 1.58 -11.53 11.39
CA VAL A 88 1.56 -11.92 9.97
C VAL A 88 1.70 -10.70 9.08
N ALA A 89 0.87 -9.67 9.30
CA ALA A 89 0.88 -8.46 8.48
C ALA A 89 2.23 -7.74 8.51
N LEU A 90 2.83 -7.56 9.70
CA LEU A 90 4.13 -6.92 9.86
C LEU A 90 5.26 -7.75 9.25
N ALA A 91 5.25 -9.07 9.45
CA ALA A 91 6.25 -9.95 8.86
C ALA A 91 6.17 -9.94 7.33
N THR A 92 4.97 -10.06 6.76
CA THR A 92 4.76 -9.98 5.31
C THR A 92 5.16 -8.61 4.77
N LEU A 93 4.82 -7.52 5.44
CA LEU A 93 5.24 -6.17 5.04
C LEU A 93 6.75 -6.00 5.10
N ALA A 94 7.40 -6.51 6.16
CA ALA A 94 8.85 -6.45 6.30
C ALA A 94 9.55 -7.28 5.22
N THR A 95 9.05 -8.47 4.90
CA THR A 95 9.57 -9.30 3.79
C THR A 95 9.37 -8.61 2.45
N PHE A 96 8.20 -7.99 2.22
CA PHE A 96 7.93 -7.24 1.00
C PHE A 96 8.87 -6.04 0.85
N LEU A 97 9.05 -5.24 1.90
CA LEU A 97 9.94 -4.09 1.89
C LEU A 97 11.41 -4.49 1.76
N GLY A 98 11.82 -5.57 2.43
CA GLY A 98 13.17 -6.14 2.29
C GLY A 98 13.47 -6.52 0.84
N TRP A 99 12.50 -7.14 0.16
CA TRP A 99 12.66 -7.49 -1.24
C TRP A 99 12.72 -6.27 -2.18
N GLN A 100 11.95 -5.21 -1.88
CA GLN A 100 12.03 -3.95 -2.63
C GLN A 100 13.39 -3.26 -2.48
N LEU A 101 14.04 -3.36 -1.32
CA LEU A 101 15.37 -2.77 -1.07
C LEU A 101 16.51 -3.51 -1.78
N GLU A 102 16.32 -4.77 -2.19
CA GLU A 102 17.36 -5.59 -2.84
C GLU A 102 17.33 -5.48 -4.37
N ILE A 103 16.22 -4.98 -4.94
CA ILE A 103 16.01 -4.84 -6.39
C ILE A 103 16.45 -3.45 -6.92
N ASP A 104 16.66 -2.48 -6.03
CA ASP A 104 17.11 -1.11 -6.33
C ASP A 104 18.62 -0.95 -6.07
#